data_AF-A0A922EHZ4-F1
#
_entry.id   AF-A0A922EHZ4-F1
#
_cell.length_a   1.000
_cell.length_b   1.000
_cell.length_c   1.000
_cell.angle_alpha   90.00
_cell.angle_beta   90.00
_cell.angle_gamma   90.00
#
_symmetry.space_group_name_H-M   'P 1'
#
loop_
_entity.id
_entity.type
_entity.pdbx_description
1 polymer ?
#
loop_
_entity_poly.entity_id
_entity_poly.type
_entity_poly.pdbx_seq_one_letter_code
_entity_poly.pdbx_strand_id
1 'polypeptide(L)'
;MAAQELHPSTPSSLYMLSAFLAMEPAESLVAFARVCGEGSVTEKVQRFIWDHCLSKADGKSHAPYGRNFLKKLITEVELNHGVVLDELYEQYAYYMTSLKDDNLVKGNARVCKFISFLFPDGCSGLPSCPNSRKLVVPLQCSLNMLEGDTGCSVWPSSLFLSEFILSFPELVSNKSCFEVGSGVGLVGICLAHVKASKVILSDGDLSTLMNMKRNLEYNNLNIGTAGPGRVTEGPNMVKCIHLPWESASESGLQDLRPDVIWLSVLLVQLGT
;
A
#
# COMPACT_ATOMS: atom_id res chain seq x y z
N MET A 1 -20.06 -4.53 37.71
CA MET A 1 -19.94 -3.33 36.85
C MET A 1 -19.55 -3.81 35.46
N ALA A 2 -20.43 -3.66 34.47
CA ALA A 2 -20.14 -4.05 33.10
C ALA A 2 -18.95 -3.23 32.58
N ALA A 3 -17.90 -3.93 32.15
CA ALA A 3 -16.67 -3.30 31.70
C ALA A 3 -16.89 -2.69 30.31
N GLN A 4 -16.85 -1.37 30.21
CA GLN A 4 -17.06 -0.61 28.97
C GLN A 4 -16.06 -1.08 27.88
N GLU A 5 -16.57 -1.51 26.73
CA GLU A 5 -15.78 -1.96 25.57
C GLU A 5 -15.00 -0.80 24.93
N LEU A 6 -13.81 -1.08 24.41
CA LEU A 6 -12.99 -0.12 23.66
C LEU A 6 -13.61 0.11 22.28
N HIS A 7 -14.20 1.28 22.07
CA HIS A 7 -14.79 1.62 20.78
C HIS A 7 -13.70 2.05 19.77
N PRO A 8 -13.80 1.70 18.48
CA PRO A 8 -12.80 2.08 17.45
C PRO A 8 -12.66 3.58 17.21
N SER A 9 -13.64 4.38 17.65
CA SER A 9 -13.63 5.83 17.48
C SER A 9 -12.96 6.59 18.64
N THR A 10 -12.50 5.90 19.68
CA THR A 10 -11.70 6.54 20.74
C THR A 10 -10.35 6.94 20.14
N PRO A 11 -9.79 8.13 20.44
CA PRO A 11 -8.57 8.59 19.78
C PRO A 11 -7.40 7.60 19.87
N SER A 12 -7.14 7.02 21.04
CA SER A 12 -6.06 6.06 21.25
C SER A 12 -6.25 4.75 20.45
N SER A 13 -7.47 4.18 20.47
CA SER A 13 -7.79 2.96 19.72
C SER A 13 -7.74 3.20 18.21
N LEU A 14 -8.17 4.38 17.75
CA LEU A 14 -8.06 4.80 16.36
C LEU A 14 -6.59 4.89 15.93
N TYR A 15 -5.73 5.55 16.70
CA TYR A 15 -4.29 5.63 16.40
C TYR A 15 -3.65 4.25 16.34
N MET A 16 -3.99 3.36 17.25
CA MET A 16 -3.47 2.00 17.26
C MET A 16 -3.91 1.22 16.01
N LEU A 17 -5.20 1.29 15.66
CA LEU A 17 -5.73 0.63 14.48
C LEU A 17 -5.10 1.20 13.20
N SER A 18 -4.99 2.53 13.11
CA SER A 18 -4.31 3.21 12.01
C SER A 18 -2.85 2.78 11.88
N ALA A 19 -2.11 2.71 12.98
CA ALA A 19 -0.72 2.25 12.99
C ALA A 19 -0.60 0.79 12.53
N PHE A 20 -1.54 -0.08 12.95
CA PHE A 20 -1.57 -1.47 12.51
C PHE A 20 -1.85 -1.58 11.00
N LEU A 21 -2.83 -0.82 10.50
CA LEU A 21 -3.17 -0.76 9.08
C LEU A 21 -2.04 -0.14 8.24
N ALA A 22 -1.25 0.76 8.81
CA ALA A 22 -0.05 1.33 8.20
C ALA A 22 1.18 0.40 8.26
N MET A 23 1.04 -0.77 8.91
CA MET A 23 2.14 -1.71 9.14
C MET A 23 3.36 -1.09 9.84
N GLU A 24 3.12 -0.18 10.79
CA GLU A 24 4.17 0.41 11.62
C GLU A 24 5.02 -0.67 12.32
N PRO A 25 6.28 -0.38 12.71
CA PRO A 25 7.10 -1.32 13.46
C PRO A 25 6.35 -1.93 14.65
N ALA A 26 6.50 -3.23 14.86
CA ALA A 26 5.72 -3.94 15.86
C ALA A 26 5.95 -3.42 17.29
N GLU A 27 7.13 -2.86 17.57
CA GLU A 27 7.47 -2.12 18.79
C GLU A 27 6.59 -0.88 18.98
N SER A 28 6.37 -0.11 17.92
CA SER A 28 5.47 1.05 17.94
C SER A 28 4.04 0.61 18.23
N LEU A 29 3.57 -0.50 17.64
CA LEU A 29 2.24 -1.03 17.93
C LEU A 29 2.07 -1.44 19.39
N VAL A 30 3.08 -2.09 19.99
CA VAL A 30 3.06 -2.43 21.42
C VAL A 30 3.00 -1.15 22.28
N ALA A 31 3.73 -0.10 21.89
CA ALA A 31 3.65 1.19 22.57
C ALA A 31 2.24 1.80 22.47
N PHE A 32 1.62 1.79 21.29
CA PHE A 32 0.24 2.25 21.12
C PHE A 32 -0.78 1.40 21.88
N ALA A 33 -0.57 0.08 21.96
CA ALA A 33 -1.39 -0.83 22.75
C ALA A 33 -1.38 -0.45 24.24
N ARG A 34 -0.20 -0.12 24.79
CA ARG A 34 -0.10 0.38 26.16
C ARG A 34 -0.84 1.69 26.35
N VAL A 35 -0.70 2.64 25.42
CA VAL A 35 -1.45 3.91 25.48
C VAL A 35 -2.96 3.68 25.46
N CYS A 36 -3.45 2.71 24.69
CA CYS A 36 -4.87 2.33 24.68
C CYS A 36 -5.37 1.78 26.01
N GLY A 37 -4.51 1.09 26.76
CA GLY A 37 -4.82 0.50 28.07
C GLY A 37 -4.20 1.26 29.24
N GLU A 38 -4.05 2.58 29.11
CA GLU A 38 -3.61 3.49 30.18
C GLU A 38 -2.25 3.10 30.79
N GLY A 39 -1.32 2.64 29.95
CA GLY A 39 0.04 2.24 30.32
C GLY A 39 0.30 0.74 30.28
N SER A 40 -0.74 -0.09 30.07
CA SER A 40 -0.61 -1.55 30.05
C SER A 40 -1.43 -2.19 28.92
N VAL A 41 -1.05 -3.40 28.49
CA VAL A 41 -1.82 -4.17 27.51
C VAL A 41 -2.89 -4.99 28.24
N THR A 42 -4.00 -4.32 28.59
CA THR A 42 -5.11 -4.95 29.31
C THR A 42 -5.86 -5.97 28.45
N GLU A 43 -6.64 -6.85 29.09
CA GLU A 43 -7.52 -7.81 28.41
C GLU A 43 -8.46 -7.14 27.39
N LYS A 44 -8.92 -5.91 27.67
CA LYS A 44 -9.76 -5.14 26.73
C LYS A 44 -8.99 -4.71 25.49
N VAL A 45 -7.73 -4.31 25.64
CA VAL A 45 -6.85 -3.95 24.52
C VAL A 45 -6.57 -5.20 23.68
N GLN A 46 -6.29 -6.33 24.33
CA GLN A 46 -6.10 -7.60 23.63
C GLN A 46 -7.32 -7.99 22.80
N ARG A 47 -8.54 -7.88 23.35
CA ARG A 47 -9.79 -8.10 22.59
C ARG A 47 -9.95 -7.12 21.43
N PHE A 48 -9.67 -5.84 21.64
CA PHE A 48 -9.74 -4.84 20.58
C PHE A 48 -8.82 -5.20 19.40
N ILE A 49 -7.57 -5.60 19.68
CA ILE A 49 -6.60 -6.06 18.68
C ILE A 49 -7.12 -7.29 17.95
N TRP A 50 -7.64 -8.27 18.70
CA TRP A 50 -8.24 -9.46 18.12
C TRP A 50 -9.33 -9.09 17.12
N ASP A 51 -10.31 -8.28 17.54
CA ASP A 51 -11.52 -7.99 16.74
C ASP A 51 -11.27 -7.07 15.53
N HIS A 52 -10.30 -6.15 15.63
CA HIS A 52 -10.11 -5.08 14.65
C HIS A 52 -8.82 -5.21 13.84
N CYS A 53 -7.80 -5.89 14.36
CA CYS A 53 -6.53 -6.07 13.68
C CYS A 53 -6.34 -7.49 13.13
N LEU A 54 -6.82 -8.52 13.83
CA LEU A 54 -6.48 -9.92 13.52
C LEU A 54 -7.64 -10.74 12.94
N SER A 55 -8.84 -10.68 13.50
CA SER A 55 -9.97 -11.55 13.15
C SER A 55 -10.62 -11.22 11.79
N LYS A 56 -10.41 -9.99 11.30
CA LYS A 56 -10.86 -9.52 9.98
C LYS A 56 -9.75 -9.43 8.94
N ALA A 57 -8.52 -9.81 9.28
CA ALA A 57 -7.42 -9.82 8.32
C ALA A 57 -7.62 -10.99 7.36
N ASP A 58 -8.17 -10.70 6.18
CA ASP A 58 -8.37 -11.63 5.07
C ASP A 58 -7.16 -12.55 4.94
N GLY A 59 -7.37 -13.81 5.28
CA GLY A 59 -6.32 -14.75 5.64
C GLY A 59 -5.30 -14.91 4.52
N LYS A 60 -4.11 -14.31 4.70
CA LYS A 60 -2.76 -14.69 4.22
C LYS A 60 -1.86 -13.50 3.95
N SER A 61 -2.37 -12.31 3.62
CA SER A 61 -1.50 -11.26 3.07
C SER A 61 -0.50 -10.63 4.05
N HIS A 62 -0.74 -10.71 5.37
CA HIS A 62 0.12 -10.07 6.37
C HIS A 62 0.60 -11.04 7.46
N ALA A 63 0.54 -12.36 7.22
CA ALA A 63 0.88 -13.36 8.23
C ALA A 63 2.29 -13.19 8.86
N PRO A 64 3.36 -12.85 8.12
CA PRO A 64 4.67 -12.60 8.73
C PRO A 64 4.71 -11.39 9.66
N TYR A 65 3.99 -10.32 9.30
CA TYR A 65 3.86 -9.10 10.10
C TYR A 65 3.02 -9.36 11.35
N GLY A 66 1.84 -9.97 11.17
CA GLY A 66 0.96 -10.38 12.27
C GLY A 66 1.67 -11.31 13.26
N ARG A 67 2.49 -12.25 12.77
CA ARG A 67 3.34 -13.12 13.61
C ARG A 67 4.33 -12.32 14.45
N ASN A 68 5.07 -11.39 13.84
CA ASN A 68 6.06 -10.58 14.56
C ASN A 68 5.39 -9.68 15.61
N PHE A 69 4.26 -9.07 15.25
CA PHE A 69 3.48 -8.25 16.17
C PHE A 69 2.93 -9.08 17.34
N LEU A 70 2.26 -10.21 17.06
CA LEU A 70 1.75 -11.11 18.11
C LEU A 70 2.85 -11.59 19.04
N LYS A 71 4.01 -11.99 18.51
CA LYS A 71 5.16 -12.39 19.33
C LYS A 71 5.52 -11.31 20.34
N LYS A 72 5.68 -10.06 19.89
CA LYS A 72 6.05 -8.94 20.77
C LYS A 72 4.93 -8.57 21.75
N LEU A 73 3.68 -8.60 21.31
CA LEU A 73 2.53 -8.31 22.15
C LEU A 73 2.40 -9.33 23.30
N ILE A 74 2.51 -10.63 22.97
CA ILE A 74 2.50 -11.73 23.95
C ILE A 74 3.64 -11.55 24.94
N THR A 75 4.87 -11.32 24.46
CA THR A 75 6.03 -11.06 25.33
C THR A 75 5.82 -9.85 26.23
N GLU A 76 5.24 -8.75 25.75
CA GLU A 76 4.94 -7.57 26.59
C GLU A 76 3.95 -7.92 27.70
N VAL A 77 2.87 -8.64 27.40
CA VAL A 77 1.87 -9.05 28.40
C VAL A 77 2.51 -9.97 29.44
N GLU A 78 3.27 -10.98 29.01
CA GLU A 78 3.97 -11.93 29.88
C GLU A 78 5.01 -11.25 30.79
N LEU A 79 5.80 -10.33 30.25
CA LEU A 79 6.81 -9.58 31.01
C LEU A 79 6.20 -8.69 32.10
N ASN A 80 4.98 -8.20 31.88
CA ASN A 80 4.23 -7.44 32.86
C ASN A 80 3.32 -8.31 33.74
N HIS A 81 3.52 -9.64 33.73
CA HIS A 81 2.74 -10.63 34.50
C HIS A 81 1.23 -10.61 34.21
N GLY A 82 0.84 -10.16 33.01
CA GLY A 82 -0.53 -10.19 32.54
C GLY A 82 -0.94 -11.56 32.02
N VAL A 83 -2.25 -11.79 31.92
CA VAL A 83 -2.82 -12.97 31.28
C VAL A 83 -3.04 -12.66 29.79
N VAL A 84 -2.47 -13.50 28.92
CA VAL A 84 -2.65 -13.43 27.48
C VAL A 84 -3.93 -14.17 27.11
N LEU A 85 -4.74 -13.60 26.21
CA LEU A 85 -5.92 -14.25 25.67
C LEU A 85 -5.55 -15.51 24.87
N ASP A 86 -6.30 -16.60 25.08
CA ASP A 86 -6.10 -17.88 24.39
C ASP A 86 -6.17 -17.70 22.86
N GLU A 87 -7.07 -16.86 22.37
CA GLU A 87 -7.24 -16.56 20.94
C GLU A 87 -5.95 -15.97 20.31
N LEU A 88 -5.18 -15.18 21.07
CA LEU A 88 -3.91 -14.64 20.58
C LEU A 88 -2.82 -15.72 20.49
N TYR A 89 -2.79 -16.67 21.44
CA TYR A 89 -1.89 -17.83 21.36
C TYR A 89 -2.26 -18.75 20.20
N GLU A 90 -3.55 -19.04 20.03
CA GLU A 90 -4.06 -19.86 18.92
C GLU A 90 -3.67 -19.25 17.58
N GLN A 91 -3.86 -17.94 17.41
CA GLN A 91 -3.50 -17.23 16.20
C GLN A 91 -1.99 -17.18 15.95
N TYR A 92 -1.20 -17.00 17.01
CA TYR A 92 0.26 -17.07 16.90
C TYR A 92 0.72 -18.47 16.50
N ALA A 93 0.16 -19.52 17.10
CA ALA A 93 0.43 -20.91 16.75
C ALA A 93 0.01 -21.21 15.29
N TYR A 94 -1.11 -20.67 14.84
CA TYR A 94 -1.55 -20.74 13.45
C TYR A 94 -0.51 -20.12 12.50
N TYR A 95 -0.02 -18.91 12.78
CA TYR A 95 1.04 -18.31 11.96
C TYR A 95 2.36 -19.11 11.99
N MET A 96 2.71 -19.70 13.14
CA MET A 96 3.93 -20.51 13.27
C MET A 96 3.85 -21.84 12.49
N THR A 97 2.66 -22.38 12.28
CA THR A 97 2.46 -23.60 11.49
C THR A 97 2.27 -23.28 10.00
N SER A 98 1.51 -22.23 9.67
CA SER A 98 1.23 -21.82 8.29
C SER A 98 2.43 -21.24 7.54
N LEU A 99 3.41 -20.65 8.22
CA LEU A 99 4.56 -19.97 7.58
C LEU A 99 5.83 -20.84 7.47
N LYS A 100 5.76 -22.12 7.84
CA LYS A 100 6.94 -23.01 7.79
C LYS A 100 7.38 -23.36 6.36
N ASP A 101 6.48 -23.28 5.37
CA ASP A 101 6.79 -23.62 3.97
C ASP A 101 7.46 -22.49 3.17
N ASP A 102 7.49 -21.25 3.68
CA ASP A 102 7.99 -20.07 2.95
C ASP A 102 9.47 -19.72 3.21
N ASN A 103 10.18 -20.47 4.06
CA ASN A 103 11.56 -20.14 4.46
C ASN A 103 12.63 -20.43 3.37
N LEU A 104 12.22 -20.85 2.17
CA LEU A 104 13.11 -20.82 1.02
C LEU A 104 13.05 -19.40 0.40
N VAL A 105 13.74 -18.45 1.04
CA VAL A 105 13.89 -17.08 0.51
C VAL A 105 14.66 -17.15 -0.80
N LYS A 106 13.96 -17.42 -1.90
CA LYS A 106 14.46 -17.20 -3.25
C LYS A 106 14.71 -15.71 -3.42
N GLY A 107 15.81 -15.32 -4.06
CA GLY A 107 16.17 -13.92 -4.31
C GLY A 107 15.12 -13.07 -5.06
N ASN A 108 14.05 -13.70 -5.57
CA ASN A 108 12.91 -13.06 -6.22
C ASN A 108 11.63 -13.12 -5.35
N ALA A 109 11.76 -13.23 -4.03
CA ALA A 109 10.63 -13.25 -3.13
C ALA A 109 9.87 -11.93 -3.23
N ARG A 110 8.56 -12.03 -3.49
CA ARG A 110 7.67 -10.88 -3.65
C ARG A 110 6.59 -10.92 -2.58
N VAL A 111 6.14 -9.75 -2.16
CA VAL A 111 5.09 -9.56 -1.16
C VAL A 111 3.94 -8.78 -1.78
N CYS A 112 2.71 -9.15 -1.42
CA CYS A 112 1.54 -8.35 -1.74
C CYS A 112 1.34 -7.30 -0.63
N LYS A 113 1.47 -6.03 -0.98
CA LYS A 113 1.22 -4.89 -0.09
C LYS A 113 -0.17 -4.32 -0.38
N PHE A 114 -0.94 -4.03 0.66
CA PHE A 114 -2.27 -3.43 0.54
C PHE A 114 -2.20 -1.97 1.02
N ILE A 115 -2.09 -1.03 0.09
CA ILE A 115 -2.03 0.39 0.44
C ILE A 115 -3.47 0.90 0.61
N SER A 116 -3.79 1.40 1.81
CA SER A 116 -5.12 1.90 2.13
C SER A 116 -5.12 3.42 2.20
N PHE A 117 -6.00 4.07 1.44
CA PHE A 117 -6.28 5.50 1.54
C PHE A 117 -7.66 5.69 2.18
N LEU A 118 -7.70 6.46 3.28
CA LEU A 118 -8.92 6.74 4.04
C LEU A 118 -9.42 8.15 3.69
N PHE A 119 -10.72 8.26 3.43
CA PHE A 119 -11.35 9.53 3.09
C PHE A 119 -12.08 10.10 4.31
N PRO A 120 -11.86 11.38 4.67
CA PRO A 120 -12.53 12.03 5.80
C PRO A 120 -14.06 12.09 5.68
N ASP A 121 -14.71 12.33 6.82
CA ASP A 121 -16.15 12.62 6.88
C ASP A 121 -16.48 13.87 6.04
N GLY A 122 -17.54 13.80 5.21
CA GLY A 122 -17.93 14.87 4.29
C GLY A 122 -17.36 14.76 2.88
N CYS A 123 -16.41 13.85 2.62
CA CYS A 123 -15.85 13.61 1.28
C CYS A 123 -16.71 12.70 0.40
N SER A 124 -17.92 12.30 0.81
CA SER A 124 -18.80 11.41 0.03
C SER A 124 -19.27 12.00 -1.30
N GLY A 125 -19.16 13.32 -1.48
CA GLY A 125 -19.42 14.00 -2.75
C GLY A 125 -18.22 14.09 -3.68
N LEU A 126 -17.02 13.69 -3.23
CA LEU A 126 -15.80 13.77 -4.04
C LEU A 126 -15.79 12.62 -5.07
N PRO A 127 -15.52 12.88 -6.37
CA PRO A 127 -15.50 11.83 -7.40
C PRO A 127 -14.49 10.71 -7.14
N SER A 128 -13.45 10.99 -6.36
CA SER A 128 -12.41 10.03 -5.96
C SER A 128 -12.77 9.20 -4.72
N CYS A 129 -13.81 9.58 -3.95
CA CYS A 129 -14.15 8.89 -2.70
C CYS A 129 -15.06 7.68 -2.97
N PRO A 130 -14.63 6.44 -2.66
CA PRO A 130 -15.50 5.27 -2.76
C PRO A 130 -16.63 5.34 -1.72
N ASN A 131 -17.73 4.60 -1.96
CA ASN A 131 -18.84 4.50 -1.00
C ASN A 131 -18.39 3.99 0.39
N SER A 132 -17.38 3.13 0.43
CA SER A 132 -16.75 2.61 1.66
C SER A 132 -15.90 3.65 2.39
N ARG A 133 -15.61 4.80 1.76
CA ARG A 133 -14.63 5.83 2.19
C ARG A 133 -13.21 5.29 2.38
N LYS A 134 -12.93 4.14 1.78
CA LYS A 134 -11.64 3.46 1.83
C LYS A 134 -11.31 2.94 0.43
N LEU A 135 -10.22 3.43 -0.14
CA LEU A 135 -9.61 2.85 -1.34
C LEU A 135 -8.47 1.93 -0.91
N VAL A 136 -8.44 0.71 -1.43
CA VAL A 136 -7.36 -0.25 -1.18
C VAL A 136 -6.71 -0.61 -2.50
N VAL A 137 -5.40 -0.38 -2.60
CA VAL A 137 -4.58 -0.67 -3.78
C VAL A 137 -3.64 -1.82 -3.45
N PRO A 138 -3.94 -3.05 -3.86
CA PRO A 138 -3.02 -4.17 -3.73
C PRO A 138 -1.87 -4.06 -4.76
N LEU A 139 -0.63 -4.26 -4.31
CA LEU A 139 0.58 -4.15 -5.11
C LEU A 139 1.52 -5.31 -4.82
N GLN A 140 1.96 -6.00 -5.88
CA GLN A 140 3.07 -6.92 -5.80
C GLN A 140 4.38 -6.12 -5.81
N CYS A 141 5.16 -6.29 -4.73
CA CYS A 141 6.44 -5.62 -4.51
C CYS A 141 7.54 -6.66 -4.35
N SER A 142 8.77 -6.31 -4.73
CA SER A 142 9.94 -7.10 -4.36
C SER A 142 10.25 -6.95 -2.87
N LEU A 143 10.79 -8.00 -2.26
CA LEU A 143 11.48 -7.91 -0.97
C LEU A 143 12.93 -7.42 -1.14
N ASN A 144 13.49 -7.50 -2.35
CA ASN A 144 14.77 -6.89 -2.67
C ASN A 144 14.53 -5.44 -3.14
N MET A 145 14.88 -4.48 -2.29
CA MET A 145 14.71 -3.05 -2.60
C MET A 145 15.49 -2.56 -3.81
N LEU A 146 16.46 -3.35 -4.31
CA LEU A 146 17.26 -3.03 -5.49
C LEU A 146 16.71 -3.65 -6.78
N GLU A 147 15.69 -4.52 -6.72
CA GLU A 147 15.13 -5.15 -7.93
C GLU A 147 14.51 -4.10 -8.85
N GLY A 148 14.82 -4.22 -10.14
CA GLY A 148 14.32 -3.36 -11.20
C GLY A 148 14.76 -1.91 -11.06
N ASP A 149 16.05 -1.70 -10.77
CA ASP A 149 16.62 -0.39 -10.44
C ASP A 149 15.82 0.34 -9.35
N THR A 150 15.46 -0.41 -8.30
CA THR A 150 14.60 0.00 -7.18
C THR A 150 13.11 0.19 -7.47
N GLY A 151 12.69 0.15 -8.74
CA GLY A 151 11.31 0.39 -9.16
C GLY A 151 10.33 -0.73 -8.81
N CYS A 152 10.80 -1.92 -8.44
CA CYS A 152 9.92 -3.01 -7.98
C CYS A 152 9.48 -2.89 -6.51
N SER A 153 9.87 -1.81 -5.82
CA SER A 153 9.47 -1.51 -4.43
C SER A 153 8.62 -0.25 -4.35
N VAL A 154 7.78 -0.16 -3.31
CA VAL A 154 7.04 1.07 -2.99
C VAL A 154 7.97 2.06 -2.30
N TRP A 155 7.92 3.32 -2.72
CA TRP A 155 8.70 4.42 -2.16
C TRP A 155 7.79 5.46 -1.47
N PRO A 156 8.25 6.13 -0.40
CA PRO A 156 7.42 7.14 0.31
C PRO A 156 6.90 8.27 -0.59
N SER A 157 7.67 8.67 -1.60
CA SER A 157 7.28 9.69 -2.58
C SER A 157 6.01 9.30 -3.35
N SER A 158 5.87 8.03 -3.74
CA SER A 158 4.69 7.56 -4.47
C SER A 158 3.46 7.42 -3.56
N LEU A 159 3.64 7.12 -2.27
CA LEU A 159 2.57 7.15 -1.27
C LEU A 159 2.01 8.57 -1.11
N PHE A 160 2.90 9.55 -0.88
CA PHE A 160 2.53 10.96 -0.73
C PHE A 160 1.82 11.49 -1.98
N LEU A 161 2.38 11.23 -3.16
CA LEU A 161 1.80 11.72 -4.42
C LEU A 161 0.42 11.12 -4.69
N SER A 162 0.23 9.84 -4.32
CA SER A 162 -1.06 9.17 -4.43
C SER A 162 -2.11 9.79 -3.51
N GLU A 163 -1.75 10.08 -2.26
CA GLU A 163 -2.63 10.78 -1.33
C GLU A 163 -3.00 12.19 -1.84
N PHE A 164 -2.03 12.92 -2.41
CA PHE A 164 -2.25 14.22 -3.02
C PHE A 164 -3.26 14.15 -4.19
N ILE A 165 -3.08 13.20 -5.11
CA ILE A 165 -3.99 13.00 -6.25
C ILE A 165 -5.40 12.67 -5.79
N LEU A 166 -5.54 11.80 -4.79
CA LEU A 166 -6.85 11.39 -4.26
C LEU A 166 -7.56 12.52 -3.51
N SER A 167 -6.79 13.42 -2.87
CA SER A 167 -7.28 14.58 -2.13
C SER A 167 -7.71 15.74 -3.02
N PHE A 168 -7.07 15.90 -4.18
CA PHE A 168 -7.31 16.99 -5.14
C PHE A 168 -7.65 16.45 -6.55
N PRO A 169 -8.71 15.63 -6.70
CA PRO A 169 -9.02 14.97 -7.97
C PRO A 169 -9.34 15.97 -9.10
N GLU A 170 -9.80 17.17 -8.80
CA GLU A 170 -10.07 18.24 -9.77
C GLU A 170 -8.82 18.71 -10.53
N LEU A 171 -7.63 18.54 -9.95
CA LEU A 171 -6.37 18.87 -10.62
C LEU A 171 -6.04 17.89 -11.76
N VAL A 172 -6.65 16.70 -11.73
CA VAL A 172 -6.29 15.53 -12.54
C VAL A 172 -7.43 15.07 -13.45
N SER A 173 -8.68 15.22 -12.99
CA SER A 173 -9.85 14.70 -13.69
C SER A 173 -9.94 15.25 -15.11
N ASN A 174 -10.16 14.35 -16.07
CA ASN A 174 -10.19 14.63 -17.51
C ASN A 174 -8.87 15.13 -18.13
N LYS A 175 -7.75 15.09 -17.40
CA LYS A 175 -6.43 15.45 -17.93
C LYS A 175 -5.65 14.24 -18.44
N SER A 176 -4.81 14.48 -19.43
CA SER A 176 -3.78 13.56 -19.90
C SER A 176 -2.58 13.64 -18.95
N CYS A 177 -2.27 12.53 -18.27
CA CYS A 177 -1.21 12.46 -17.28
C CYS A 177 -0.09 11.53 -17.74
N PHE A 178 1.14 11.98 -17.57
CA PHE A 178 2.34 11.21 -17.84
C PHE A 178 3.20 11.11 -16.58
N GLU A 179 3.55 9.91 -16.16
CA GLU A 179 4.45 9.68 -15.03
C GLU A 179 5.80 9.12 -15.50
N VAL A 180 6.87 9.72 -14.98
CA VAL A 180 8.25 9.30 -15.21
C VAL A 180 8.78 8.57 -13.97
N GLY A 181 9.26 7.33 -14.16
CA GLY A 181 9.74 6.50 -13.06
C GLY A 181 8.60 5.98 -12.19
N SER A 182 7.60 5.38 -12.83
CA SER A 182 6.35 4.93 -12.20
C SER A 182 6.53 3.78 -11.20
N GLY A 183 7.66 3.07 -11.22
CA GLY A 183 7.95 2.00 -10.28
C GLY A 183 6.86 0.92 -10.27
N VAL A 184 6.30 0.65 -9.09
CA VAL A 184 5.21 -0.32 -8.90
C VAL A 184 3.86 0.11 -9.51
N GLY A 185 3.71 1.36 -9.97
CA GLY A 185 2.52 1.87 -10.66
C GLY A 185 1.44 2.46 -9.77
N LEU A 186 1.71 2.68 -8.47
CA LEU A 186 0.73 3.15 -7.49
C LEU A 186 0.07 4.48 -7.88
N VAL A 187 0.87 5.46 -8.29
CA VAL A 187 0.39 6.79 -8.71
C VAL A 187 -0.51 6.66 -9.94
N GLY A 188 -0.07 5.88 -10.94
CA GLY A 188 -0.88 5.57 -12.12
C GLY A 188 -2.25 4.96 -11.80
N ILE A 189 -2.32 4.07 -10.80
CA ILE A 189 -3.59 3.51 -10.33
C ILE A 189 -4.48 4.61 -9.75
N CYS A 190 -3.91 5.52 -8.95
CA CYS A 190 -4.66 6.63 -8.37
C CYS A 190 -5.13 7.64 -9.44
N LEU A 191 -4.30 7.92 -10.45
CA LEU A 191 -4.67 8.77 -11.60
C LEU A 191 -5.86 8.18 -12.37
N ALA A 192 -5.84 6.87 -12.63
CA ALA A 192 -6.95 6.17 -13.27
C ALA A 192 -8.22 6.22 -12.39
N HIS A 193 -8.07 6.02 -11.08
CA HIS A 193 -9.17 6.07 -10.12
C HIS A 193 -9.88 7.43 -10.08
N VAL A 194 -9.14 8.54 -10.17
CA VAL A 194 -9.71 9.89 -10.22
C VAL A 194 -10.17 10.33 -11.62
N LYS A 195 -10.20 9.39 -12.58
CA LYS A 195 -10.69 9.58 -13.95
C LYS A 195 -9.86 10.60 -14.74
N ALA A 196 -8.53 10.48 -14.68
CA ALA A 196 -7.68 11.07 -15.71
C ALA A 196 -8.15 10.60 -17.11
N SER A 197 -8.14 11.47 -18.11
CA SER A 197 -8.60 11.11 -19.47
C SER A 197 -7.64 10.17 -20.17
N LYS A 198 -6.35 10.26 -19.84
CA LYS A 198 -5.28 9.38 -20.33
C LYS A 198 -4.22 9.24 -19.26
N VAL A 199 -3.76 8.01 -19.02
CA VAL A 199 -2.65 7.74 -18.08
C VAL A 199 -1.55 7.04 -18.85
N ILE A 200 -0.37 7.64 -18.85
CA ILE A 200 0.85 7.09 -19.45
C ILE A 200 1.87 6.92 -18.33
N LEU A 201 2.31 5.69 -18.11
CA LEU A 201 3.30 5.33 -17.10
C LEU A 201 4.59 4.91 -17.79
N SER A 202 5.73 5.28 -17.22
CA SER A 202 7.02 4.93 -17.78
C SER A 202 8.03 4.54 -16.73
N ASP A 203 8.94 3.67 -17.12
CA ASP A 203 10.10 3.31 -16.29
C ASP A 203 11.29 2.91 -17.18
N GLY A 204 12.50 3.07 -16.63
CA GLY A 204 13.74 2.77 -17.33
C GLY A 204 14.11 1.29 -17.28
N ASP A 205 13.65 0.56 -16.25
CA ASP A 205 13.94 -0.86 -16.09
C ASP A 205 12.79 -1.77 -16.58
N LEU A 206 13.15 -2.83 -17.31
CA LEU A 206 12.18 -3.77 -17.87
C LEU A 206 11.50 -4.64 -16.81
N SER A 207 12.21 -5.00 -15.73
CA SER A 207 11.64 -5.78 -14.62
C SER A 207 10.60 -4.97 -13.86
N THR A 208 10.89 -3.68 -13.66
CA THR A 208 9.93 -2.72 -13.10
C THR A 208 8.72 -2.55 -14.02
N LEU A 209 8.94 -2.35 -15.32
CA LEU A 209 7.84 -2.25 -16.28
C LEU A 209 6.94 -3.50 -16.29
N MET A 210 7.53 -4.70 -16.21
CA MET A 210 6.78 -5.97 -16.09
C MET A 210 6.00 -6.03 -14.77
N ASN A 211 6.61 -5.64 -13.65
CA ASN A 211 5.94 -5.63 -12.35
C ASN A 211 4.78 -4.63 -12.29
N MET A 212 4.99 -3.43 -12.83
CA MET A 212 4.00 -2.37 -12.96
C MET A 212 2.78 -2.86 -13.72
N LYS A 213 2.98 -3.48 -14.90
CA LYS A 213 1.88 -4.05 -15.69
C LYS A 213 1.08 -5.08 -14.90
N ARG A 214 1.75 -6.00 -14.21
CA ARG A 214 1.06 -6.96 -13.34
C ARG A 214 0.25 -6.26 -12.25
N ASN A 215 0.77 -5.20 -11.64
CA ASN A 215 0.05 -4.44 -10.62
C ASN A 215 -1.17 -3.72 -11.19
N LEU A 216 -1.09 -3.16 -12.40
CA LEU A 216 -2.24 -2.56 -13.08
C LEU A 216 -3.33 -3.61 -13.36
N GLU A 217 -2.95 -4.77 -13.89
CA GLU A 217 -3.87 -5.91 -14.09
C GLU A 217 -4.49 -6.36 -12.76
N TYR A 218 -3.70 -6.43 -11.69
CA TYR A 218 -4.17 -6.82 -10.37
C TYR A 218 -5.15 -5.81 -9.75
N ASN A 219 -5.14 -4.56 -10.23
CA ASN A 219 -6.09 -3.50 -9.90
C ASN A 219 -7.20 -3.35 -10.95
N ASN A 220 -7.38 -4.33 -11.84
CA ASN A 220 -8.41 -4.35 -12.89
C ASN A 220 -8.31 -3.17 -13.88
N LEU A 221 -7.11 -2.65 -14.12
CA LEU A 221 -6.86 -1.61 -15.13
C LEU A 221 -6.47 -2.25 -16.47
N ASN A 222 -7.04 -1.71 -17.55
CA ASN A 222 -6.74 -2.16 -18.90
C ASN A 222 -5.42 -1.56 -19.38
N ILE A 223 -4.50 -2.40 -19.85
CA ILE A 223 -3.19 -1.96 -20.33
C ILE A 223 -3.23 -1.81 -21.85
N GLY A 224 -3.02 -0.59 -22.33
CA GLY A 224 -2.84 -0.32 -23.75
C GLY A 224 -1.49 -0.87 -24.21
N THR A 225 -1.48 -1.86 -25.09
CA THR A 225 -0.25 -2.33 -25.73
C THR A 225 0.17 -1.36 -26.82
N ALA A 226 1.43 -0.94 -26.81
CA ALA A 226 2.03 -0.17 -27.90
C ALA A 226 2.36 -1.11 -29.08
N GLY A 227 1.33 -1.67 -29.73
CA GLY A 227 1.45 -2.39 -31.00
C GLY A 227 1.02 -1.50 -32.18
N PRO A 228 1.46 -1.77 -33.43
CA PRO A 228 1.16 -0.95 -34.61
C PRO A 228 -0.30 -1.10 -35.12
N GLY A 229 -1.21 -1.68 -34.32
CA GLY A 229 -2.63 -1.79 -34.63
C GLY A 229 -3.44 -0.77 -33.84
N ARG A 230 -4.39 -0.08 -34.49
CA ARG A 230 -5.32 0.84 -33.83
C ARG A 230 -6.10 0.11 -32.74
N VAL A 231 -5.65 0.25 -31.48
CA VAL A 231 -6.44 -0.14 -30.32
C VAL A 231 -7.48 0.96 -30.11
N THR A 232 -8.76 0.58 -30.11
CA THR A 232 -9.83 1.47 -29.66
C THR A 232 -9.54 1.87 -28.21
N GLU A 233 -9.20 3.15 -27.99
CA GLU A 233 -8.96 3.73 -26.66
C GLU A 233 -10.25 3.60 -25.85
N GLY A 234 -10.34 2.53 -25.05
CA GLY A 234 -11.45 2.34 -24.11
C GLY A 234 -11.32 3.30 -22.93
N PRO A 235 -12.44 3.63 -22.26
CA PRO A 235 -12.38 4.34 -20.98
C PRO A 235 -11.52 3.53 -19.99
N ASN A 236 -10.64 4.22 -19.25
CA ASN A 236 -9.70 3.66 -18.26
C ASN A 236 -8.50 2.86 -18.80
N MET A 237 -8.07 3.10 -20.04
CA MET A 237 -6.84 2.50 -20.56
C MET A 237 -5.58 3.20 -20.03
N VAL A 238 -4.67 2.44 -19.43
CA VAL A 238 -3.35 2.90 -18.97
C VAL A 238 -2.28 2.42 -19.94
N LYS A 239 -1.45 3.32 -20.47
CA LYS A 239 -0.34 2.97 -21.36
C LYS A 239 0.94 2.87 -20.57
N CYS A 240 1.64 1.73 -20.66
CA CYS A 240 2.98 1.58 -20.09
C CYS A 240 4.03 1.66 -21.20
N ILE A 241 5.02 2.54 -21.07
CA ILE A 241 6.13 2.67 -22.01
C ILE A 241 7.47 2.39 -21.32
N HIS A 242 8.37 1.72 -22.03
CA HIS A 242 9.77 1.63 -21.60
C HIS A 242 10.47 2.93 -21.98
N LEU A 243 11.08 3.61 -21.00
CA LEU A 243 11.72 4.91 -21.20
C LEU A 243 12.98 5.03 -20.33
N PRO A 244 14.12 4.47 -20.76
CA PRO A 244 15.40 4.72 -20.11
C PRO A 244 15.78 6.20 -20.24
N TRP A 245 16.23 6.81 -19.15
CA TRP A 245 16.54 8.25 -19.12
C TRP A 245 17.68 8.62 -20.06
N GLU A 246 18.66 7.73 -20.22
CA GLU A 246 19.85 7.93 -21.04
C GLU A 246 19.55 7.90 -22.54
N SER A 247 18.39 7.37 -22.95
CA SER A 247 18.02 7.19 -24.36
C SER A 247 16.68 7.85 -24.73
N ALA A 248 16.07 8.59 -23.80
CA ALA A 248 14.85 9.34 -24.07
C ALA A 248 15.10 10.44 -25.11
N SER A 249 14.30 10.46 -26.19
CA SER A 249 14.36 11.49 -27.22
C SER A 249 13.28 12.56 -27.01
N GLU A 250 13.62 13.82 -27.30
CA GLU A 250 12.69 14.94 -27.19
C GLU A 250 11.44 14.72 -28.05
N SER A 251 11.61 14.26 -29.29
CA SER A 251 10.49 13.99 -30.21
C SER A 251 9.53 12.94 -29.65
N GLY A 252 10.06 11.86 -29.04
CA GLY A 252 9.23 10.81 -28.44
C GLY A 252 8.43 11.30 -27.24
N LEU A 253 8.96 12.25 -26.48
CA LEU A 253 8.27 12.86 -25.34
C LEU A 253 7.23 13.88 -25.78
N GLN A 254 7.52 14.69 -26.81
CA GLN A 254 6.57 15.66 -27.37
C GLN A 254 5.31 14.99 -27.92
N ASP A 255 5.42 13.76 -28.45
CA ASP A 255 4.29 12.98 -28.95
C ASP A 255 3.31 12.54 -27.85
N LEU A 256 3.74 12.49 -26.58
CA LEU A 256 2.88 12.07 -25.47
C LEU A 256 1.78 13.11 -25.17
N ARG A 257 2.09 14.40 -25.36
CA ARG A 257 1.24 15.58 -25.08
C ARG A 257 0.47 15.48 -23.76
N PRO A 258 1.16 15.34 -22.61
CA PRO A 258 0.51 15.35 -21.31
C PRO A 258 0.08 16.78 -20.94
N ASP A 259 -1.05 16.90 -20.25
CA ASP A 259 -1.44 18.14 -19.56
C ASP A 259 -0.68 18.29 -18.23
N VAL A 260 -0.33 17.15 -17.60
CA VAL A 260 0.38 17.10 -16.31
C VAL A 260 1.45 16.01 -16.34
N ILE A 261 2.66 16.34 -15.88
CA ILE A 261 3.76 15.40 -15.70
C ILE A 261 3.95 15.13 -14.21
N TRP A 262 4.04 13.86 -13.85
CA TRP A 262 4.23 13.37 -12.49
C TRP A 262 5.62 12.72 -12.34
N LEU A 263 6.24 12.97 -11.20
CA LEU A 263 7.57 12.49 -10.86
C LEU A 263 7.58 12.09 -9.38
N SER A 264 7.69 10.79 -9.10
CA SER A 264 7.89 10.27 -7.74
C SER A 264 9.34 9.77 -7.57
N VAL A 265 10.31 10.66 -7.80
CA VAL A 265 11.74 10.30 -7.83
C VAL A 265 12.32 10.28 -6.41
N LEU A 266 13.15 9.28 -6.12
CA LEU A 266 14.17 9.37 -5.08
C LEU A 266 15.38 10.07 -5.70
N LEU A 267 15.53 11.39 -5.49
CA LEU A 267 16.78 12.07 -5.83
C LEU A 267 17.83 11.60 -4.80
N VAL A 268 18.49 10.47 -5.07
CA VAL A 268 19.71 10.13 -4.33
C VAL A 268 20.79 11.05 -4.87
N GLN A 269 20.93 12.19 -4.24
CA GLN A 269 22.11 13.01 -4.38
C GLN A 269 23.25 12.24 -3.71
N LEU A 270 23.90 11.33 -4.47
CA LEU A 270 25.17 10.75 -4.04
C LEU A 270 26.13 11.93 -3.93
N GLY A 271 26.42 12.34 -2.69
CA GLY A 271 27.39 13.40 -2.42
C GLY A 271 28.69 13.09 -3.15
N THR A 272 29.07 14.00 -4.04
CA THR A 272 30.39 14.04 -4.68
C THR A 272 31.50 14.18 -3.65
#